data_AF-A0A1X1WQU4-F1
#
_entry.id   AF-A0A1X1WQU4-F1
#
_cell.length_a   1.000
_cell.length_b   1.000
_cell.length_c   1.000
_cell.angle_alpha   90.00
_cell.angle_beta   90.00
_cell.angle_gamma   90.00
#
_symmetry.space_group_name_H-M   'P 1'
#
loop_
_entity.id
_entity.type
_entity.pdbx_description
1 polymer ?
#
loop_
_entity_poly.entity_id
_entity_poly.type
_entity_poly.pdbx_seq_one_letter_code
_entity_poly.pdbx_strand_id
1 'polypeptide(L)'
;MTARGQLIFADELTRFARGAGDQRLVAVAERVAAPLRVAVHGRPGAGSSTVARALSRWFTVVERDAELDLQVIVEVVKPEDSPGAHLVILNKADLAGFGGDGPMAAARARCPEFSRLLGAPVVPMSGLLAAAASGGVDARCWAALRVLAAEPDCLDGFLAAEVPVGLQVRRQLMATVDLFGIALAVAALRQGSGPAQVRALWRRVSGVDDVVERLVAAGAQARYRRVLDAVAELEAMAIGNPAIGSFLAGDDVVIARMAAALDAARADGLEPGPSGPLQRAVHWQRYSRCAPNGLHRACGADIARGALRLWSAGQEAR
;
A
#
# COMPACT_ATOMS: atom_id res chain seq x y z
N MET A 1 -9.58 1.94 -0.81
CA MET A 1 -9.31 3.23 -0.09
C MET A 1 -9.72 3.16 1.40
N THR A 2 -8.98 2.41 2.24
CA THR A 2 -9.38 1.95 3.60
C THR A 2 -8.35 2.27 4.71
N ALA A 3 -7.82 3.49 4.72
CA ALA A 3 -6.88 3.96 5.75
C ALA A 3 -7.30 5.30 6.39
N ARG A 4 -8.59 5.66 6.34
CA ARG A 4 -9.04 6.99 6.76
C ARG A 4 -8.98 7.17 8.27
N GLY A 5 -9.30 6.15 9.07
CA GLY A 5 -9.44 6.32 10.51
C GLY A 5 -8.14 6.69 11.24
N GLN A 6 -7.06 5.95 10.96
CA GLN A 6 -5.75 6.22 11.57
C GLN A 6 -5.19 7.59 11.12
N LEU A 7 -5.39 7.99 9.86
CA LEU A 7 -4.95 9.31 9.38
C LEU A 7 -5.68 10.44 10.10
N ILE A 8 -7.01 10.35 10.24
CA ILE A 8 -7.78 11.34 10.98
C ILE A 8 -7.29 11.42 12.43
N PHE A 9 -7.06 10.28 13.09
CA PHE A 9 -6.53 10.27 14.46
C PHE A 9 -5.14 10.91 14.55
N ALA A 10 -4.24 10.59 13.62
CA ALA A 10 -2.91 11.15 13.56
C ALA A 10 -2.93 12.67 13.33
N ASP A 11 -3.82 13.17 12.47
CA ASP A 11 -3.97 14.59 12.18
C ASP A 11 -4.50 15.36 13.39
N GLU A 12 -5.50 14.83 14.09
CA GLU A 12 -6.02 15.41 15.33
C GLU A 12 -4.97 15.42 16.45
N LEU A 13 -4.25 14.31 16.64
CA LEU A 13 -3.16 14.23 17.60
C LEU A 13 -2.01 15.19 17.26
N THR A 14 -1.67 15.33 15.97
CA THR A 14 -0.66 16.30 15.51
C THR A 14 -1.08 17.73 15.82
N ARG A 15 -2.35 18.08 15.56
CA ARG A 15 -2.87 19.42 15.85
C ARG A 15 -2.83 19.72 17.35
N PHE A 16 -3.26 18.76 18.17
CA PHE A 16 -3.23 18.88 19.62
C PHE A 16 -1.79 19.02 20.16
N ALA A 17 -0.87 18.16 19.70
CA ALA A 17 0.53 18.19 20.12
C ALA A 17 1.21 19.53 19.83
N ARG A 18 0.95 20.12 18.65
CA ARG A 18 1.47 21.45 18.28
C ARG A 18 0.93 22.56 19.17
N GLY A 19 -0.35 22.50 19.54
CA GLY A 19 -0.96 23.47 20.46
C GLY A 19 -0.42 23.36 21.89
N ALA A 20 -0.09 22.15 22.33
CA ALA A 20 0.44 21.89 23.68
C ALA A 20 1.95 22.18 23.82
N GLY A 21 2.71 22.14 22.73
CA GLY A 21 4.17 22.34 22.75
C GLY A 21 4.95 21.20 23.42
N ASP A 22 4.33 20.04 23.64
CA ASP A 22 4.94 18.89 24.30
C ASP A 22 5.60 17.94 23.28
N GLN A 23 6.93 17.82 23.36
CA GLN A 23 7.74 16.95 22.51
C GLN A 23 7.35 15.47 22.61
N ARG A 24 6.84 15.02 23.77
CA ARG A 24 6.38 13.63 23.92
C ARG A 24 5.12 13.39 23.09
N LEU A 25 4.18 14.34 23.10
CA LEU A 25 2.97 14.26 22.27
C LEU A 25 3.31 14.30 20.78
N VAL A 26 4.27 15.13 20.38
CA VAL A 26 4.77 15.16 18.99
C VAL A 26 5.35 13.80 18.59
N ALA A 27 6.19 13.19 19.43
CA ALA A 27 6.77 11.88 19.15
C ALA A 27 5.69 10.77 19.03
N VAL A 28 4.63 10.80 19.84
CA VAL A 28 3.50 9.86 19.69
C VAL A 28 2.80 10.09 18.35
N ALA A 29 2.51 11.35 18.00
CA ALA A 29 1.86 11.70 16.74
C ALA A 29 2.66 11.20 15.52
N GLU A 30 3.97 11.43 15.53
CA GLU A 30 4.88 10.99 14.46
C GLU A 30 4.90 9.46 14.31
N ARG A 31 4.96 8.70 15.41
CA ARG A 31 4.91 7.23 15.37
C ARG A 31 3.60 6.72 14.78
N VAL A 32 2.48 7.32 15.16
CA VAL A 32 1.17 6.93 14.62
C VAL A 32 1.09 7.27 13.14
N ALA A 33 1.58 8.44 12.73
CA ALA A 33 1.55 8.91 11.33
C ALA A 33 2.55 8.23 10.40
N ALA A 34 3.60 7.61 10.95
CA ALA A 34 4.67 7.00 10.16
C ALA A 34 4.13 5.98 9.14
N PRO A 35 4.74 5.84 7.95
CA PRO A 35 4.40 4.76 7.04
C PRO A 35 4.51 3.38 7.70
N LEU A 36 3.76 2.40 7.17
CA LEU A 36 3.89 1.01 7.62
C LEU A 36 5.26 0.45 7.22
N ARG A 37 5.82 -0.37 8.10
CA ARG A 37 7.07 -1.10 7.88
C ARG A 37 6.79 -2.39 7.15
N VAL A 38 7.45 -2.60 6.02
CA VAL A 38 7.26 -3.80 5.18
C VAL A 38 8.59 -4.49 4.94
N ALA A 39 8.62 -5.81 5.02
CA ALA A 39 9.75 -6.62 4.59
C ALA A 39 9.45 -7.24 3.22
N VAL A 40 10.41 -7.19 2.31
CA VAL A 40 10.26 -7.71 0.95
C VAL A 40 11.25 -8.83 0.74
N HIS A 41 10.74 -10.06 0.77
CA HIS A 41 11.51 -11.28 0.60
C HIS A 41 11.39 -11.80 -0.83
N GLY A 42 12.35 -12.61 -1.25
CA GLY A 42 12.32 -13.23 -2.56
C GLY A 42 13.64 -13.88 -2.91
N ARG A 43 13.59 -14.86 -3.81
CA ARG A 43 14.78 -15.57 -4.27
C ARG A 43 15.73 -14.62 -5.04
N PRO A 44 17.03 -14.90 -5.07
CA PRO A 44 17.96 -14.18 -5.94
C PRO A 44 17.42 -14.13 -7.38
N GLY A 45 17.42 -12.94 -7.98
CA GLY A 45 16.90 -12.72 -9.33
C GLY A 45 15.37 -12.57 -9.45
N ALA A 46 14.60 -12.74 -8.37
CA ALA A 46 13.16 -12.49 -8.38
C ALA A 46 12.79 -10.99 -8.48
N GLY A 47 13.75 -10.11 -8.19
CA GLY A 47 13.57 -8.65 -8.25
C GLY A 47 13.01 -8.03 -6.98
N SER A 48 13.25 -8.65 -5.81
CA SER A 48 12.83 -8.14 -4.49
C SER A 48 13.36 -6.73 -4.22
N SER A 49 14.61 -6.43 -4.54
CA SER A 49 15.18 -5.08 -4.41
C SER A 49 14.48 -4.04 -5.30
N THR A 50 14.08 -4.44 -6.52
CA THR A 50 13.33 -3.58 -7.43
C THR A 50 11.92 -3.30 -6.90
N VAL A 51 11.24 -4.32 -6.39
CA VAL A 51 9.92 -4.20 -5.75
C VAL A 51 10.01 -3.32 -4.50
N ALA A 52 10.99 -3.56 -3.63
CA ALA A 52 11.26 -2.73 -2.46
C ALA A 52 11.43 -1.25 -2.83
N ARG A 53 12.28 -0.97 -3.82
CA ARG A 53 12.47 0.40 -4.33
C ARG A 53 11.20 1.01 -4.91
N ALA A 54 10.36 0.22 -5.59
CA ALA A 54 9.08 0.70 -6.09
C ALA A 54 8.13 1.06 -4.94
N LEU A 55 8.10 0.26 -3.87
CA LEU A 55 7.19 0.41 -2.73
C LEU A 55 7.65 1.45 -1.69
N SER A 56 8.92 1.85 -1.68
CA SER A 56 9.49 2.77 -0.68
C SER A 56 8.86 4.17 -0.67
N ARG A 57 8.02 4.49 -1.66
CA ARG A 57 7.23 5.72 -1.70
C ARG A 57 6.03 5.70 -0.76
N TRP A 58 5.47 4.52 -0.47
CA TRP A 58 4.27 4.36 0.35
C TRP A 58 4.57 3.72 1.70
N PHE A 59 5.66 2.98 1.79
CA PHE A 59 6.00 2.15 2.94
C PHE A 59 7.47 2.34 3.32
N THR A 60 7.77 2.14 4.60
CA THR A 60 9.15 2.04 5.07
C THR A 60 9.62 0.61 4.85
N VAL A 61 10.48 0.37 3.86
CA VAL A 61 11.02 -0.98 3.63
C VAL A 61 12.11 -1.27 4.66
N VAL A 62 11.99 -2.39 5.36
CA VAL A 62 12.89 -2.84 6.42
C VAL A 62 13.27 -4.31 6.24
N GLU A 63 14.42 -4.71 6.77
CA GLU A 63 14.85 -6.11 6.76
C GLU A 63 14.29 -6.90 7.95
N ARG A 64 14.02 -6.23 9.07
CA ARG A 64 13.54 -6.81 10.33
C ARG A 64 12.49 -5.93 10.99
N ASP A 65 11.74 -6.53 11.91
CA ASP A 65 10.61 -5.94 12.65
C ASP A 65 9.61 -5.26 11.70
N ALA A 66 9.30 -5.92 10.60
CA ALA A 66 8.26 -5.50 9.69
C ALA A 66 6.88 -5.71 10.32
N GLU A 67 5.94 -4.85 9.96
CA GLU A 67 4.53 -5.03 10.29
C GLU A 67 3.81 -5.87 9.24
N LEU A 68 4.33 -5.90 8.00
CA LEU A 68 3.84 -6.74 6.90
C LEU A 68 5.00 -7.43 6.19
N ASP A 69 4.86 -8.73 5.96
CA ASP A 69 5.79 -9.52 5.15
C ASP A 69 5.27 -9.72 3.73
N LEU A 70 6.12 -9.44 2.75
CA LEU A 70 5.85 -9.66 1.34
C LEU A 70 6.79 -10.73 0.78
N GLN A 71 6.27 -11.60 -0.08
CA GLN A 71 7.07 -12.56 -0.84
C GLN A 71 7.02 -12.20 -2.33
N VAL A 72 8.18 -12.14 -2.98
CA VAL A 72 8.30 -11.91 -4.42
C VAL A 72 8.62 -13.22 -5.13
N ILE A 73 7.74 -13.63 -6.03
CA ILE A 73 7.91 -14.79 -6.89
C ILE A 73 7.96 -14.36 -8.36
N VAL A 74 8.48 -15.24 -9.21
CA VAL A 74 8.54 -15.03 -10.67
C VAL A 74 8.16 -16.33 -11.35
N GLU A 75 7.24 -16.23 -12.29
CA GLU A 75 6.78 -17.28 -13.21
C GLU A 75 6.19 -18.55 -12.57
N VAL A 76 6.80 -19.14 -11.56
CA VAL A 76 6.39 -20.39 -10.92
C VAL A 76 6.63 -20.30 -9.42
N VAL A 77 5.74 -20.89 -8.63
CA VAL A 77 5.93 -21.11 -7.20
C VAL A 77 6.97 -22.22 -7.00
N LYS A 78 8.02 -21.94 -6.25
CA LYS A 78 9.05 -22.91 -5.89
C LYS A 78 8.93 -23.35 -4.43
N PRO A 79 9.52 -24.50 -4.06
CA PRO A 79 9.48 -25.00 -2.68
C PRO A 79 10.06 -24.03 -1.65
N GLU A 80 11.02 -23.19 -2.06
CA GLU A 80 11.67 -22.21 -1.18
C GLU A 80 10.86 -20.91 -1.02
N ASP A 81 9.76 -20.75 -1.76
CA ASP A 81 8.88 -19.59 -1.61
C ASP A 81 8.04 -19.77 -0.33
N SER A 82 8.27 -18.90 0.66
CA SER A 82 7.75 -19.10 2.01
C SER A 82 6.22 -18.92 2.08
N PRO A 83 5.50 -19.87 2.71
CA PRO A 83 4.14 -19.61 3.16
C PRO A 83 4.14 -18.57 4.30
N GLY A 84 3.01 -17.90 4.52
CA GLY A 84 2.81 -16.97 5.65
C GLY A 84 3.07 -15.48 5.35
N ALA A 85 3.45 -15.13 4.13
CA ALA A 85 3.46 -13.73 3.70
C ALA A 85 2.05 -13.14 3.72
N HIS A 86 1.94 -11.85 4.01
CA HIS A 86 0.66 -11.13 4.00
C HIS A 86 0.22 -10.81 2.56
N LEU A 87 1.18 -10.69 1.65
CA LEU A 87 0.95 -10.51 0.23
C LEU A 87 2.09 -11.14 -0.57
N VAL A 88 1.73 -11.83 -1.65
CA VAL A 88 2.70 -12.34 -2.62
C VAL A 88 2.62 -11.51 -3.89
N ILE A 89 3.78 -11.11 -4.40
CA ILE A 89 3.90 -10.37 -5.66
C ILE A 89 4.46 -11.31 -6.72
N LEU A 90 3.66 -11.59 -7.75
CA LEU A 90 4.12 -12.21 -8.99
C LEU A 90 4.80 -11.14 -9.84
N ASN A 91 6.10 -10.97 -9.62
CA ASN A 91 6.91 -9.96 -10.29
C ASN A 91 7.33 -10.41 -11.70
N LYS A 92 7.78 -9.44 -12.52
CA LYS A 92 8.06 -9.61 -13.95
C LYS A 92 6.85 -10.13 -14.71
N ALA A 93 5.67 -9.67 -14.30
CA ALA A 93 4.40 -10.03 -14.92
C ALA A 93 4.36 -9.61 -16.40
N ASP A 94 5.14 -8.61 -16.80
CA ASP A 94 5.39 -8.21 -18.19
C ASP A 94 6.05 -9.29 -19.06
N LEU A 95 6.57 -10.38 -18.46
CA LEU A 95 7.18 -11.52 -19.17
C LEU A 95 6.27 -12.75 -19.26
N ALA A 96 5.03 -12.70 -18.76
CA ALA A 96 4.14 -13.88 -18.68
C ALA A 96 3.55 -14.35 -20.04
N GLY A 97 4.10 -13.88 -21.16
CA GLY A 97 3.69 -14.21 -22.53
C GLY A 97 2.94 -13.08 -23.23
N PHE A 98 3.12 -12.94 -24.54
CA PHE A 98 2.56 -11.84 -25.35
C PHE A 98 1.24 -12.17 -26.07
N GLY A 99 0.59 -13.28 -25.72
CA GLY A 99 -0.69 -13.69 -26.31
C GLY A 99 -1.91 -13.06 -25.63
N GLY A 100 -3.05 -13.03 -26.33
CA GLY A 100 -4.34 -12.57 -25.78
C GLY A 100 -4.32 -11.10 -25.35
N ASP A 101 -4.89 -10.80 -24.18
CA ASP A 101 -5.00 -9.45 -23.60
C ASP A 101 -3.66 -8.87 -23.07
N GLY A 102 -2.55 -9.56 -23.33
CA GLY A 102 -1.20 -9.13 -23.00
C GLY A 102 -0.63 -9.73 -21.70
N PRO A 103 0.66 -9.47 -21.43
CA PRO A 103 1.41 -10.20 -20.41
C PRO A 103 0.88 -9.97 -18.98
N MET A 104 0.45 -8.75 -18.66
CA MET A 104 -0.12 -8.46 -17.33
C MET A 104 -1.43 -9.20 -17.08
N ALA A 105 -2.27 -9.39 -18.12
CA ALA A 105 -3.51 -10.15 -18.03
C ALA A 105 -3.22 -11.65 -17.87
N ALA A 106 -2.26 -12.18 -18.63
CA ALA A 106 -1.80 -13.57 -18.49
C ALA A 106 -1.26 -13.85 -17.08
N ALA A 107 -0.43 -12.96 -16.53
CA ALA A 107 0.06 -13.07 -15.15
C ALA A 107 -1.08 -13.03 -14.13
N ARG A 108 -2.06 -12.15 -14.32
CA ARG A 108 -3.24 -12.05 -13.45
C ARG A 108 -4.07 -13.34 -13.42
N ALA A 109 -4.25 -13.99 -14.56
CA ALA A 109 -5.00 -15.23 -14.66
C ALA A 109 -4.37 -16.38 -13.84
N ARG A 110 -3.07 -16.34 -13.59
CA ARG A 110 -2.33 -17.34 -12.79
C ARG A 110 -2.36 -17.08 -11.28
N CYS A 111 -2.68 -15.86 -10.87
CA CYS A 111 -2.66 -15.45 -9.46
C CYS A 111 -3.59 -16.28 -8.54
N PRO A 112 -4.82 -16.68 -8.95
CA PRO A 112 -5.69 -17.51 -8.11
C PRO A 112 -5.10 -18.89 -7.78
N GLU A 113 -4.42 -19.52 -8.75
CA GLU A 113 -3.74 -20.79 -8.53
C GLU A 113 -2.60 -20.64 -7.53
N PHE A 114 -1.73 -19.65 -7.73
CA PHE A 114 -0.62 -19.39 -6.82
C PHE A 114 -1.10 -18.97 -5.42
N SER A 115 -2.23 -18.27 -5.33
CA SER A 115 -2.82 -17.90 -4.04
C SER A 115 -3.24 -19.13 -3.25
N ARG A 116 -3.79 -20.15 -3.92
CA ARG A 116 -4.13 -21.43 -3.28
C ARG A 116 -2.90 -22.20 -2.82
N LEU A 117 -1.82 -22.19 -3.62
CA LEU A 117 -0.58 -22.90 -3.29
C LEU A 117 0.16 -22.27 -2.09
N LEU A 118 0.15 -20.93 -2.01
CA LEU A 118 0.91 -20.19 -1.00
C LEU A 118 0.08 -19.83 0.24
N GLY A 119 -1.24 -19.99 0.19
CA GLY A 119 -2.14 -19.61 1.28
C GLY A 119 -2.22 -18.10 1.52
N ALA A 120 -1.78 -17.29 0.57
CA ALA A 120 -1.73 -15.83 0.65
C ALA A 120 -2.22 -15.20 -0.66
N PRO A 121 -2.79 -13.98 -0.64
CA PRO A 121 -3.19 -13.32 -1.86
C PRO A 121 -1.99 -13.05 -2.77
N VAL A 122 -2.10 -13.42 -4.05
CA VAL A 122 -1.08 -13.13 -5.08
C VAL A 122 -1.58 -12.02 -6.01
N VAL A 123 -0.70 -11.07 -6.34
CA VAL A 123 -0.95 -10.00 -7.32
C VAL A 123 0.19 -9.87 -8.32
N PRO A 124 -0.10 -9.61 -9.61
CA PRO A 124 0.93 -9.41 -10.62
C PRO A 124 1.51 -8.00 -10.54
N MET A 125 2.82 -7.88 -10.76
CA MET A 125 3.51 -6.60 -10.82
C MET A 125 4.64 -6.61 -11.84
N SER A 126 4.87 -5.48 -12.50
CA SER A 126 6.15 -5.18 -13.13
C SER A 126 6.94 -4.20 -12.26
N GLY A 127 7.89 -4.72 -11.48
CA GLY A 127 8.68 -3.91 -10.56
C GLY A 127 9.48 -2.80 -11.25
N LEU A 128 10.01 -3.06 -12.45
CA LEU A 128 10.78 -2.07 -13.22
C LEU A 128 9.89 -0.91 -13.66
N LEU A 129 8.72 -1.20 -14.26
CA LEU A 129 7.78 -0.13 -14.65
C LEU A 129 7.30 0.68 -13.45
N ALA A 130 7.01 0.02 -12.32
CA ALA A 130 6.60 0.70 -11.10
C ALA A 130 7.68 1.65 -10.55
N ALA A 131 8.95 1.21 -10.56
CA ALA A 131 10.08 2.03 -10.15
C ALA A 131 10.33 3.18 -11.14
N ALA A 132 10.30 2.91 -12.44
CA ALA A 132 10.52 3.90 -13.48
C ALA A 132 9.46 5.02 -13.48
N ALA A 133 8.19 4.65 -13.25
CA ALA A 133 7.08 5.59 -13.12
C ALA A 133 7.27 6.61 -11.98
N SER A 134 8.06 6.26 -10.96
CA SER A 134 8.30 7.10 -9.79
C SER A 134 9.50 8.05 -9.92
N GLY A 135 10.32 7.93 -10.97
CA GLY A 135 11.43 8.89 -11.21
C GLY A 135 12.76 8.30 -11.68
N GLY A 136 12.76 7.10 -12.29
CA GLY A 136 14.01 6.42 -12.70
C GLY A 136 14.61 6.86 -14.03
N VAL A 137 13.87 7.61 -14.86
CA VAL A 137 14.27 7.92 -16.25
C VAL A 137 14.80 9.36 -16.34
N ASP A 138 16.10 9.49 -16.57
CA ASP A 138 16.80 10.78 -16.70
C ASP A 138 16.52 11.48 -18.04
N ALA A 139 16.95 12.74 -18.17
CA ALA A 139 16.73 13.54 -19.37
C ALA A 139 17.35 12.93 -20.64
N ARG A 140 18.48 12.22 -20.52
CA ARG A 140 19.15 11.55 -21.65
C ARG A 140 18.34 10.35 -22.13
N CYS A 141 17.81 9.56 -21.20
CA CYS A 141 16.92 8.45 -21.50
C CYS A 141 15.62 8.95 -22.16
N TRP A 142 15.06 10.08 -21.71
CA TRP A 142 13.90 10.69 -22.38
C TRP A 142 14.21 11.18 -23.79
N ALA A 143 15.37 11.79 -24.02
CA ALA A 143 15.80 12.19 -25.36
C ALA A 143 15.94 10.96 -26.27
N ALA A 144 16.58 9.90 -25.78
CA ALA A 144 16.70 8.64 -26.51
C ALA A 144 15.34 8.02 -26.84
N LEU A 145 14.40 7.96 -25.90
CA LEU A 145 13.05 7.44 -26.17
C LEU A 145 12.32 8.24 -27.27
N ARG A 146 12.53 9.55 -27.37
CA ARG A 146 11.99 10.37 -28.46
C ARG A 146 12.63 10.05 -29.81
N VAL A 147 13.95 9.83 -29.82
CA VAL A 147 14.66 9.37 -31.03
C VAL A 147 14.10 8.02 -31.48
N LEU A 148 13.98 7.07 -30.56
CA LEU A 148 13.38 5.75 -30.85
C LEU A 148 11.94 5.83 -31.35
N ALA A 149 11.16 6.80 -30.86
CA ALA A 149 9.80 7.03 -31.33
C ALA A 149 9.74 7.49 -32.80
N ALA A 150 10.75 8.21 -33.29
CA ALA A 150 10.84 8.66 -34.66
C ALA A 150 11.35 7.57 -35.63
N GLU A 151 12.07 6.56 -35.13
CA GLU A 151 12.64 5.48 -35.95
C GLU A 151 11.69 4.27 -36.06
N PRO A 152 11.43 3.73 -37.27
CA PRO A 152 10.73 2.46 -37.45
C PRO A 152 11.58 1.28 -36.96
N ASP A 153 10.94 0.20 -36.50
CA ASP A 153 11.55 -1.10 -36.18
C ASP A 153 12.78 -1.09 -35.24
N CYS A 154 12.90 -0.04 -34.42
CA CYS A 154 14.07 0.23 -33.60
C CYS A 154 14.29 -0.71 -32.42
N LEU A 155 13.41 -1.68 -32.18
CA LEU A 155 13.41 -2.55 -31.00
C LEU A 155 13.92 -3.98 -31.27
N ASP A 156 13.95 -4.40 -32.54
CA ASP A 156 14.45 -5.73 -32.90
C ASP A 156 15.95 -5.79 -32.67
N GLY A 157 16.39 -6.76 -31.86
CA GLY A 157 17.79 -6.85 -31.46
C GLY A 157 18.31 -5.56 -30.83
N PHE A 158 17.49 -4.85 -30.05
CA PHE A 158 17.71 -3.47 -29.56
C PHE A 158 19.14 -3.12 -29.12
N LEU A 159 19.89 -4.05 -28.51
CA LEU A 159 21.28 -3.82 -28.07
C LEU A 159 22.34 -3.98 -29.18
N ALA A 160 22.04 -4.75 -30.23
CA ALA A 160 22.91 -5.01 -31.37
C ALA A 160 22.55 -4.15 -32.59
N ALA A 161 21.31 -3.66 -32.67
CA ALA A 161 20.83 -2.86 -33.80
C ALA A 161 21.59 -1.52 -33.95
N GLU A 162 21.72 -1.08 -35.21
CA GLU A 162 22.22 0.24 -35.58
C GLU A 162 21.10 1.28 -35.40
N VAL A 163 20.94 1.71 -34.15
CA VAL A 163 19.95 2.70 -33.77
C VAL A 163 20.67 4.00 -33.43
N PRO A 164 20.12 5.19 -33.75
CA PRO A 164 20.72 6.50 -33.44
C PRO A 164 20.70 6.86 -31.93
N VAL A 165 20.91 5.86 -31.07
CA VAL A 165 21.05 5.97 -29.62
C VAL A 165 22.29 5.18 -29.20
N GLY A 166 23.23 5.87 -28.54
CA GLY A 166 24.47 5.25 -28.07
C GLY A 166 24.23 4.02 -27.17
N LEU A 167 25.07 3.01 -27.29
CA LEU A 167 24.93 1.72 -26.59
C LEU A 167 24.80 1.86 -25.06
N GLN A 168 25.51 2.82 -24.46
CA GLN A 168 25.42 3.07 -23.02
C GLN A 168 24.01 3.52 -22.59
N VAL A 169 23.37 4.39 -23.37
CA VAL A 169 22.00 4.86 -23.10
C VAL A 169 20.99 3.74 -23.34
N ARG A 170 21.21 2.90 -24.36
CA ARG A 170 20.38 1.70 -24.59
C ARG A 170 20.45 0.71 -23.42
N ARG A 171 21.65 0.45 -22.89
CA ARG A 171 21.84 -0.37 -21.67
C ARG A 171 21.16 0.24 -20.45
N GLN A 172 21.26 1.56 -20.28
CA GLN A 172 20.59 2.27 -19.18
C GLN A 172 19.06 2.17 -19.28
N LEU A 173 18.48 2.38 -20.47
CA LEU A 173 17.05 2.19 -20.71
C LEU A 173 16.64 0.76 -20.37
N MET A 174 17.38 -0.23 -20.85
CA MET A 174 17.12 -1.64 -20.58
C MET A 174 17.14 -1.99 -19.09
N ALA A 175 18.08 -1.43 -18.33
CA ALA A 175 18.16 -1.62 -16.89
C ALA A 175 17.04 -0.89 -16.11
N THR A 176 16.44 0.14 -16.70
CA THR A 176 15.48 1.01 -16.00
C THR A 176 14.03 0.62 -16.25
N VAL A 177 13.69 0.32 -17.51
CA VAL A 177 12.31 0.09 -17.96
C VAL A 177 12.14 -1.19 -18.76
N ASP A 178 13.21 -1.94 -19.03
CA ASP A 178 13.22 -3.11 -19.92
C ASP A 178 12.64 -2.85 -21.34
N LEU A 179 12.53 -3.91 -22.15
CA LEU A 179 12.13 -3.81 -23.55
C LEU A 179 10.63 -3.53 -23.65
N PHE A 180 9.83 -4.11 -22.76
CA PHE A 180 8.40 -3.88 -22.69
C PHE A 180 8.10 -2.44 -22.30
N GLY A 181 8.81 -1.88 -21.32
CA GLY A 181 8.65 -0.47 -20.96
C GLY A 181 9.13 0.51 -22.03
N ILE A 182 10.21 0.19 -22.75
CA ILE A 182 10.65 0.97 -23.92
C ILE A 182 9.55 0.95 -24.99
N ALA A 183 9.00 -0.23 -25.33
CA ALA A 183 7.94 -0.36 -26.32
C ALA A 183 6.70 0.47 -25.97
N LEU A 184 6.25 0.42 -24.72
CA LEU A 184 5.13 1.24 -24.22
C LEU A 184 5.42 2.74 -24.36
N ALA A 185 6.63 3.18 -24.00
CA ALA A 185 7.00 4.58 -24.09
C ALA A 185 7.09 5.06 -25.54
N VAL A 186 7.73 4.29 -26.42
CA VAL A 186 7.83 4.58 -27.85
C VAL A 186 6.44 4.70 -28.48
N ALA A 187 5.54 3.75 -28.20
CA ALA A 187 4.17 3.80 -28.71
C ALA A 187 3.41 5.03 -28.22
N ALA A 188 3.51 5.38 -26.93
CA ALA A 188 2.85 6.56 -26.37
C ALA A 188 3.43 7.88 -26.91
N LEU A 189 4.75 7.96 -27.09
CA LEU A 189 5.43 9.13 -27.66
C LEU A 189 5.04 9.35 -29.13
N ARG A 190 4.88 8.27 -29.91
CA ARG A 190 4.36 8.35 -31.29
C ARG A 190 2.93 8.92 -31.35
N GLN A 191 2.15 8.76 -30.29
CA GLN A 191 0.82 9.36 -30.13
C GLN A 191 0.86 10.78 -29.55
N GLY A 192 2.04 11.40 -29.43
CA GLY A 192 2.19 12.77 -28.92
C GLY A 192 2.18 12.89 -27.39
N SER A 193 2.28 11.78 -26.65
CA SER A 193 2.32 11.84 -25.18
C SER A 193 3.59 12.52 -24.66
N GLY A 194 3.47 13.31 -23.60
CA GLY A 194 4.61 13.84 -22.86
C GLY A 194 5.17 12.87 -21.81
N PRO A 195 6.36 13.17 -21.21
CA PRO A 195 6.97 12.31 -20.19
C PRO A 195 6.08 12.01 -18.98
N ALA A 196 5.22 12.95 -18.56
CA ALA A 196 4.29 12.73 -17.46
C ALA A 196 3.21 11.69 -17.80
N GLN A 197 2.68 11.73 -19.02
CA GLN A 197 1.69 10.77 -19.51
C GLN A 197 2.29 9.37 -19.65
N VAL A 198 3.52 9.26 -20.15
CA VAL A 198 4.24 7.98 -20.21
C VAL A 198 4.48 7.40 -18.82
N ARG A 199 4.89 8.22 -17.83
CA ARG A 199 5.01 7.76 -16.44
C ARG A 199 3.68 7.29 -15.86
N ALA A 200 2.59 7.99 -16.14
CA ALA A 200 1.25 7.57 -15.73
C ALA A 200 0.83 6.25 -16.40
N LEU A 201 1.20 6.03 -17.67
CA LEU A 201 1.00 4.76 -18.37
C LEU A 201 1.79 3.63 -17.71
N TRP A 202 3.09 3.81 -17.46
CA TRP A 202 3.90 2.81 -16.77
C TRP A 202 3.35 2.46 -15.39
N ARG A 203 2.92 3.46 -14.59
CA ARG A 203 2.26 3.22 -13.31
C ARG A 203 1.05 2.30 -13.48
N ARG A 204 0.14 2.67 -14.39
CA ARG A 204 -1.11 1.94 -14.65
C ARG A 204 -0.85 0.50 -15.06
N VAL A 205 0.10 0.29 -15.97
CA VAL A 205 0.42 -1.05 -16.49
C VAL A 205 1.22 -1.89 -15.48
N SER A 206 2.01 -1.26 -14.61
CA SER A 206 2.86 -1.99 -13.65
C SER A 206 2.13 -2.83 -12.61
N GLY A 207 0.83 -2.59 -12.38
CA GLY A 207 0.07 -3.25 -11.31
C GLY A 207 0.39 -2.75 -9.89
N VAL A 208 1.24 -1.72 -9.73
CA VAL A 208 1.64 -1.21 -8.41
C VAL A 208 0.47 -0.68 -7.58
N ASP A 209 -0.55 -0.10 -8.21
CA ASP A 209 -1.72 0.43 -7.51
C ASP A 209 -2.50 -0.68 -6.78
N ASP A 210 -2.70 -1.84 -7.42
CA ASP A 210 -3.34 -3.02 -6.81
C ASP A 210 -2.50 -3.55 -5.63
N VAL A 211 -1.17 -3.57 -5.78
CA VAL A 211 -0.25 -3.98 -4.71
C VAL A 211 -0.39 -3.05 -3.51
N VAL A 212 -0.33 -1.74 -3.74
CA VAL A 212 -0.45 -0.72 -2.68
C VAL A 212 -1.82 -0.82 -2.02
N GLU A 213 -2.91 -0.98 -2.77
CA GLU A 213 -4.24 -1.13 -2.20
C GLU A 213 -4.34 -2.35 -1.28
N ARG A 214 -3.82 -3.50 -1.71
CA ARG A 214 -3.83 -4.72 -0.88
C ARG A 214 -2.96 -4.60 0.36
N LEU A 215 -1.80 -3.97 0.27
CA LEU A 215 -0.94 -3.72 1.43
C LEU A 215 -1.58 -2.74 2.40
N VAL A 216 -2.24 -1.70 1.89
CA VAL A 216 -3.03 -0.79 2.72
C VAL A 216 -4.11 -1.58 3.45
N ALA A 217 -4.86 -2.45 2.77
CA ALA A 217 -5.88 -3.28 3.42
C ALA A 217 -5.29 -4.23 4.47
N ALA A 218 -4.24 -4.98 4.13
CA ALA A 218 -3.55 -5.90 5.04
C ALA A 218 -2.98 -5.19 6.29
N GLY A 219 -2.55 -3.95 6.12
CA GLY A 219 -2.01 -3.12 7.19
C GLY A 219 -3.03 -2.47 8.14
N ALA A 220 -4.33 -2.70 7.96
CA ALA A 220 -5.34 -2.05 8.80
C ALA A 220 -5.21 -2.42 10.29
N GLN A 221 -4.97 -3.71 10.60
CA GLN A 221 -4.74 -4.14 11.98
C GLN A 221 -3.48 -3.50 12.60
N ALA A 222 -2.36 -3.46 11.86
CA ALA A 222 -1.12 -2.86 12.35
C ALA A 222 -1.31 -1.36 12.66
N ARG A 223 -1.98 -0.63 11.77
CA ARG A 223 -2.34 0.78 12.02
C ARG A 223 -3.25 0.95 13.23
N TYR A 224 -4.23 0.06 13.41
CA TYR A 224 -5.10 0.13 14.58
C TYR A 224 -4.36 -0.18 15.89
N ARG A 225 -3.43 -1.13 15.90
CA ARG A 225 -2.54 -1.38 17.05
C ARG A 225 -1.75 -0.12 17.42
N ARG A 226 -1.17 0.59 16.45
CA ARG A 226 -0.49 1.87 16.71
C ARG A 226 -1.40 2.91 17.36
N VAL A 227 -2.68 2.98 16.97
CA VAL A 227 -3.66 3.86 17.61
C VAL A 227 -3.91 3.44 19.06
N LEU A 228 -4.05 2.13 19.33
CA LEU A 228 -4.23 1.62 20.68
C LEU A 228 -3.01 1.90 21.57
N ASP A 229 -1.81 1.66 21.06
CA ASP A 229 -0.56 1.92 21.78
C ASP A 229 -0.40 3.41 22.11
N ALA A 230 -0.71 4.28 21.14
CA ALA A 230 -0.71 5.72 21.34
C ALA A 230 -1.76 6.17 22.37
N VAL A 231 -2.98 5.61 22.32
CA VAL A 231 -4.01 5.92 23.32
C VAL A 231 -3.56 5.49 24.71
N ALA A 232 -3.01 4.29 24.87
CA ALA A 232 -2.52 3.82 26.17
C ALA A 232 -1.43 4.73 26.74
N GLU A 233 -0.51 5.19 25.89
CA GLU A 233 0.53 6.15 26.27
C GLU A 233 -0.05 7.52 26.65
N LEU A 234 -1.01 8.03 25.89
CA LEU A 234 -1.70 9.29 26.20
C LEU A 234 -2.52 9.20 27.49
N GLU A 235 -3.18 8.07 27.76
CA GLU A 235 -3.92 7.82 29.00
C GLU A 235 -2.97 7.85 30.21
N ALA A 236 -1.77 7.29 30.09
CA ALA A 236 -0.75 7.39 31.14
C ALA A 236 -0.28 8.84 31.37
N MET A 237 -0.13 9.63 30.30
CA MET A 237 0.23 11.05 30.40
C MET A 237 -0.91 11.91 31.00
N ALA A 238 -2.17 11.53 30.76
CA ALA A 238 -3.34 12.28 31.22
C ALA A 238 -3.45 12.36 32.76
N ILE A 239 -2.80 11.44 33.50
CA ILE A 239 -2.72 11.47 34.97
C ILE A 239 -2.14 12.82 35.46
N GLY A 240 -1.13 13.35 34.76
CA GLY A 240 -0.49 14.62 35.08
C GLY A 240 -1.00 15.81 34.27
N ASN A 241 -1.87 15.57 33.27
CA ASN A 241 -2.35 16.61 32.37
C ASN A 241 -3.81 16.36 31.94
N PRO A 242 -4.79 16.97 32.63
CA PRO A 242 -6.20 16.80 32.34
C PRO A 242 -6.61 17.16 30.90
N ALA A 243 -5.86 18.03 30.22
CA ALA A 243 -6.14 18.41 28.84
C ALA A 243 -6.02 17.20 27.88
N ILE A 244 -5.13 16.25 28.16
CA ILE A 244 -4.99 15.02 27.38
C ILE A 244 -6.22 14.12 27.57
N GLY A 245 -6.75 14.03 28.79
CA GLY A 245 -8.01 13.33 29.07
C GLY A 245 -9.19 13.93 28.31
N SER A 246 -9.31 15.26 28.31
CA SER A 246 -10.32 15.97 27.52
C SER A 246 -10.16 15.75 26.01
N PHE A 247 -8.93 15.75 25.50
CA PHE A 247 -8.64 15.42 24.10
C PHE A 247 -9.10 14.00 23.74
N LEU A 248 -8.73 12.99 24.53
CA LEU A 248 -9.12 11.59 24.30
C LEU A 248 -10.63 11.36 24.37
N ALA A 249 -11.35 12.17 25.15
CA ALA A 249 -12.80 12.12 25.29
C ALA A 249 -13.54 12.95 24.21
N GLY A 250 -12.82 13.74 23.40
CA GLY A 250 -13.36 14.57 22.34
C GLY A 250 -14.00 13.76 21.22
N ASP A 251 -15.06 14.30 20.62
CA ASP A 251 -15.84 13.58 19.61
C ASP A 251 -15.00 13.21 18.39
N ASP A 252 -14.18 14.12 17.86
CA ASP A 252 -13.31 13.86 16.70
C ASP A 252 -12.36 12.68 16.94
N VAL A 253 -11.76 12.60 18.13
CA VAL A 253 -10.84 11.51 18.51
C VAL A 253 -11.59 10.18 18.65
N VAL A 254 -12.76 10.20 19.28
CA VAL A 254 -13.60 9.00 19.44
C VAL A 254 -14.09 8.48 18.08
N ILE A 255 -14.52 9.37 17.18
CA ILE A 255 -14.94 9.01 15.82
C ILE A 255 -13.76 8.50 14.98
N ALA A 256 -12.59 9.13 15.10
CA ALA A 256 -11.38 8.66 14.42
C ALA A 256 -10.97 7.24 14.87
N ARG A 257 -11.03 6.97 16.17
CA ARG A 257 -10.79 5.63 16.74
C ARG A 257 -11.79 4.60 16.23
N MET A 258 -13.09 4.94 16.21
CA MET A 258 -14.11 4.07 15.61
C MET A 258 -13.80 3.77 14.14
N ALA A 259 -13.43 4.79 13.35
CA ALA A 259 -13.10 4.60 11.94
C ALA A 259 -11.89 3.67 11.76
N ALA A 260 -10.85 3.82 12.60
CA ALA A 260 -9.68 2.94 12.58
C ALA A 260 -10.04 1.49 12.97
N ALA A 261 -10.91 1.33 13.97
CA ALA A 261 -11.42 0.03 14.38
C ALA A 261 -12.29 -0.64 13.30
N LEU A 262 -13.12 0.13 12.57
CA LEU A 262 -13.89 -0.38 11.42
C LEU A 262 -12.98 -0.79 10.26
N ASP A 263 -11.89 -0.06 10.01
CA ASP A 263 -10.90 -0.45 9.01
C ASP A 263 -10.24 -1.79 9.38
N ALA A 264 -9.84 -1.97 10.65
CA ALA A 264 -9.28 -3.22 11.14
C ALA A 264 -10.28 -4.39 11.10
N ALA A 265 -11.51 -4.17 11.55
CA ALA A 265 -12.58 -5.17 11.51
C ALA A 265 -12.86 -5.66 10.08
N ARG A 266 -12.92 -4.74 9.11
CA ARG A 266 -13.12 -5.09 7.70
C ARG A 266 -11.96 -5.90 7.12
N ALA A 267 -10.73 -5.64 7.54
CA ALA A 267 -9.58 -6.43 7.12
C ALA A 267 -9.67 -7.90 7.61
N ASP A 268 -10.38 -8.15 8.69
CA ASP A 268 -10.71 -9.49 9.20
C ASP A 268 -12.01 -10.08 8.63
N GLY A 269 -12.58 -9.44 7.61
CA GLY A 269 -13.82 -9.88 6.98
C GLY A 269 -15.06 -9.68 7.85
N LEU A 270 -14.99 -8.85 8.90
CA LEU A 270 -16.15 -8.50 9.70
C LEU A 270 -16.94 -7.39 9.01
N GLU A 271 -18.24 -7.63 8.89
CA GLU A 271 -19.18 -6.60 8.44
C GLU A 271 -19.27 -5.47 9.47
N PRO A 272 -19.47 -4.22 9.03
CA PRO A 272 -19.52 -3.08 9.94
C PRO A 272 -20.76 -3.14 10.87
N GLY A 273 -21.73 -4.01 10.60
CA GLY A 273 -22.99 -4.13 11.34
C GLY A 273 -24.04 -3.11 10.89
N PRO A 274 -25.15 -2.97 11.64
CA PRO A 274 -26.29 -2.12 11.29
C PRO A 274 -25.91 -0.68 10.95
N SER A 275 -26.63 -0.03 10.03
CA SER A 275 -26.38 1.36 9.61
C SER A 275 -26.69 2.38 10.72
N GLY A 276 -27.80 2.19 11.43
CA GLY A 276 -28.25 3.05 12.53
C GLY A 276 -27.25 3.06 13.70
N PRO A 277 -26.84 4.25 14.22
CA PRO A 277 -25.75 4.31 15.20
C PRO A 277 -26.04 3.60 16.52
N LEU A 278 -27.27 3.68 17.06
CA LEU A 278 -27.60 2.97 18.29
C LEU A 278 -27.60 1.45 18.09
N GLN A 279 -28.14 0.96 16.98
CA GLN A 279 -28.13 -0.46 16.63
C GLN A 279 -26.70 -0.97 16.43
N ARG A 280 -25.83 -0.16 15.77
CA ARG A 280 -24.41 -0.46 15.61
C ARG A 280 -23.71 -0.52 16.97
N ALA A 281 -23.99 0.42 17.87
CA ALA A 281 -23.41 0.44 19.21
C ALA A 281 -23.74 -0.84 19.99
N VAL A 282 -25.01 -1.24 20.01
CA VAL A 282 -25.46 -2.47 20.69
C VAL A 282 -24.82 -3.72 20.06
N HIS A 283 -24.76 -3.79 18.73
CA HIS A 283 -24.15 -4.90 18.01
C HIS A 283 -22.67 -5.09 18.40
N TRP A 284 -21.87 -4.02 18.31
CA TRP A 284 -20.44 -4.08 18.60
C TRP A 284 -20.12 -4.20 20.09
N GLN A 285 -20.97 -3.69 20.97
CA GLN A 285 -20.83 -3.93 22.41
C GLN A 285 -20.99 -5.43 22.74
N ARG A 286 -21.96 -6.11 22.11
CA ARG A 286 -22.14 -7.57 22.28
C ARG A 286 -20.94 -8.31 21.72
N TYR A 287 -20.49 -7.95 20.52
CA TYR A 287 -19.30 -8.52 19.89
C TYR A 287 -18.05 -8.38 20.78
N SER A 288 -17.78 -7.19 21.33
CA SER A 288 -16.63 -6.93 22.19
C SER A 288 -16.58 -7.87 23.41
N ARG A 289 -17.74 -8.24 23.98
CA ARG A 289 -17.81 -9.15 25.14
C ARG A 289 -17.42 -10.57 24.78
N CYS A 290 -17.81 -11.08 23.61
CA CYS A 290 -17.49 -12.42 23.12
C CYS A 290 -16.28 -12.46 22.17
N ALA A 291 -15.56 -11.36 22.02
CA ALA A 291 -14.46 -11.24 21.07
C ALA A 291 -13.34 -12.28 21.36
N PRO A 292 -12.77 -12.88 20.31
CA PRO A 292 -11.82 -14.00 20.45
C PRO A 292 -10.47 -13.59 21.04
N ASN A 293 -10.10 -12.30 20.97
CA ASN A 293 -8.84 -11.79 21.48
C ASN A 293 -8.96 -10.31 21.88
N GLY A 294 -7.88 -9.75 22.46
CA GLY A 294 -7.83 -8.37 22.93
C GLY A 294 -8.02 -7.32 21.84
N LEU A 295 -7.49 -7.55 20.63
CA LEU A 295 -7.62 -6.61 19.51
C LEU A 295 -9.07 -6.48 19.07
N HIS A 296 -9.77 -7.61 18.89
CA HIS A 296 -11.19 -7.61 18.52
C HIS A 296 -12.08 -7.04 19.62
N ARG A 297 -11.71 -7.26 20.90
CA ARG A 297 -12.40 -6.64 22.04
C ARG A 297 -12.28 -5.12 21.99
N ALA A 298 -11.07 -4.60 21.75
CA ALA A 298 -10.81 -3.18 21.59
C ALA A 298 -11.57 -2.60 20.38
N CYS A 299 -11.54 -3.29 19.23
CA CYS A 299 -12.31 -2.89 18.04
C CYS A 299 -13.79 -2.70 18.40
N GLY A 300 -14.42 -3.71 19.00
CA GLY A 300 -15.84 -3.61 19.35
C GLY A 300 -16.15 -2.52 20.36
N ALA A 301 -15.23 -2.25 21.30
CA ALA A 301 -15.40 -1.17 22.28
C ALA A 301 -15.31 0.22 21.63
N ASP A 302 -14.32 0.45 20.77
CA ASP A 302 -14.14 1.73 20.07
C ASP A 302 -15.28 1.98 19.07
N ILE A 303 -15.73 0.95 18.35
CA ILE A 303 -16.87 1.07 17.43
C ILE A 303 -18.14 1.37 18.20
N ALA A 304 -18.40 0.67 19.31
CA ALA A 304 -19.58 0.95 20.12
C ALA A 304 -19.56 2.37 20.70
N ARG A 305 -18.40 2.83 21.18
CA ARG A 305 -18.24 4.18 21.74
C ARG A 305 -18.47 5.26 20.68
N GLY A 306 -17.87 5.14 19.50
CA GLY A 306 -18.07 6.09 18.40
C GLY A 306 -19.51 6.11 17.90
N ALA A 307 -20.15 4.95 17.80
CA ALA A 307 -21.55 4.86 17.39
C ALA A 307 -22.51 5.51 18.41
N LEU A 308 -22.22 5.41 19.71
CA LEU A 308 -22.97 6.15 20.75
C LEU A 308 -22.77 7.67 20.63
N ARG A 309 -21.57 8.15 20.28
CA ARG A 309 -21.33 9.59 20.03
C ARG A 309 -22.14 10.11 18.85
N LEU A 310 -22.15 9.36 17.73
CA LEU A 310 -22.97 9.70 16.57
C LEU A 310 -24.46 9.72 16.89
N TRP A 311 -24.94 8.76 17.68
CA TRP A 311 -26.33 8.73 18.16
C TRP A 311 -26.66 9.96 19.00
N SER A 312 -25.81 10.31 19.98
CA SER A 312 -26.03 11.49 20.83
C SER A 312 -26.03 12.81 20.05
N ALA A 313 -25.32 12.87 18.91
CA ALA A 313 -25.27 14.02 18.03
C ALA A 313 -26.48 14.12 17.07
N GLY A 314 -27.45 13.20 17.16
CA GLY A 314 -28.66 13.22 16.34
C GLY A 314 -28.47 12.78 14.88
N GLN A 315 -27.37 12.09 14.55
CA GLN A 315 -27.17 11.52 13.22
C GLN A 315 -27.98 10.21 13.09
N GLU A 316 -29.29 10.30 12.87
CA GLU A 316 -30.05 9.14 12.40
C GLU A 316 -29.73 8.85 10.92
N ALA A 317 -29.66 7.57 10.57
CA ALA A 317 -29.27 7.11 9.24
C ALA A 317 -30.16 7.74 8.16
N ARG A 318 -29.54 8.45 7.19
CA ARG A 318 -30.10 8.59 5.85
C ARG A 318 -29.76 7.37 5.03
#